data_AF-A0A953FI50-F1
#
_entry.id   AF-A0A953FI50-F1
#
_cell.length_a   1.000
_cell.length_b   1.000
_cell.length_c   1.000
_cell.angle_alpha   90.00
_cell.angle_beta   90.00
_cell.angle_gamma   90.00
#
_symmetry.space_group_name_H-M   'P 1'
#
loop_
_entity.id
_entity.type
_entity.pdbx_description
1 polymer ?
#
loop_
_entity_poly.entity_id
_entity_poly.type
_entity_poly.pdbx_seq_one_letter_code
_entity_poly.pdbx_strand_id
1 'polypeptide(L)'
;MKQTLPLLVALTLASQAVAQCSVDSTFAQSGPGLYPQGPMSPDCDLLASKTVVGITDTTIANPLGGGDEVTVYLTGIRINAILGLPAGLTLETDVMDSADEEGQWGYWYNSGSVPEQNSALGCGHVVGSTADWEAAAGGGPNNDGVYPLEFTIDAYVESTDNALLNQFLQPQWLSALGDLGPGAFVVFDTLVILPGFNTIAASIIGADNADAGSSYIYSTDAIGDTYDWTVTNGTIVSGQGTDSIEVVWDVTGQVAVNAINNACSGADTLDVTVINTAMAEASRTRTVVFPNPSEGLFHVLLPDDGSVDVRILDMNGSVVRTERSSGRRSLQVDLRNTPTGMYILELRSATGVARECLVRN
;
A
#
# COMPACT_ATOMS: atom_id res chain seq x y z
N MET A 1 31.19 5.33 -61.34
CA MET A 1 31.16 4.12 -60.48
C MET A 1 30.99 4.59 -59.05
N LYS A 2 29.83 4.33 -58.45
CA LYS A 2 29.48 4.76 -57.07
C LYS A 2 30.11 3.78 -56.07
N GLN A 3 30.86 4.31 -55.11
CA GLN A 3 31.29 3.57 -53.91
C GLN A 3 30.09 3.42 -52.96
N THR A 4 29.77 2.19 -52.58
CA THR A 4 28.77 1.86 -51.55
C THR A 4 29.49 1.55 -50.24
N LEU A 5 29.19 2.35 -49.23
CA LEU A 5 29.62 2.23 -47.83
C LEU A 5 28.70 1.19 -47.12
N PRO A 6 29.21 0.16 -46.43
CA PRO A 6 28.35 -0.71 -45.65
C PRO A 6 28.01 -0.01 -44.32
N LEU A 7 26.71 0.20 -44.11
CA LEU A 7 26.13 0.69 -42.87
C LEU A 7 26.21 -0.43 -41.82
N LEU A 8 27.11 -0.31 -40.85
CA LEU A 8 27.19 -1.20 -39.71
C LEU A 8 26.04 -0.85 -38.76
N VAL A 9 24.93 -1.59 -38.85
CA VAL A 9 23.86 -1.55 -37.85
C VAL A 9 24.37 -2.31 -36.63
N ALA A 10 24.88 -1.59 -35.64
CA ALA A 10 25.10 -2.13 -34.31
C ALA A 10 23.73 -2.37 -33.68
N LEU A 11 23.23 -3.61 -33.78
CA LEU A 11 22.10 -4.08 -33.01
C LEU A 11 22.61 -4.19 -31.57
N THR A 12 22.37 -3.15 -30.76
CA THR A 12 22.54 -3.23 -29.31
C THR A 12 21.47 -4.19 -28.79
N LEU A 13 21.82 -5.47 -28.71
CA LEU A 13 21.15 -6.40 -27.81
C LEU A 13 21.39 -5.86 -26.41
N ALA A 14 20.39 -5.17 -25.86
CA ALA A 14 20.31 -5.02 -24.42
C ALA A 14 20.17 -6.45 -23.88
N SER A 15 21.27 -7.00 -23.35
CA SER A 15 21.17 -8.13 -22.44
C SER A 15 20.38 -7.62 -21.25
N GLN A 16 19.08 -7.88 -21.24
CA GLN A 16 18.34 -7.85 -19.99
C GLN A 16 18.98 -8.96 -19.17
N ALA A 17 19.83 -8.59 -18.21
CA ALA A 17 20.19 -9.49 -17.14
C ALA A 17 18.87 -9.76 -16.41
N VAL A 18 18.23 -10.87 -16.78
CA VAL A 18 17.08 -11.41 -16.06
C VAL A 18 17.55 -11.55 -14.62
N ALA A 19 16.79 -11.02 -13.68
CA ALA A 19 17.13 -11.14 -12.26
C ALA A 19 17.12 -12.65 -11.94
N GLN A 20 18.30 -13.27 -11.94
CA GLN A 20 18.47 -14.63 -11.47
C GLN A 20 17.93 -14.68 -10.04
N CYS A 21 17.04 -15.63 -9.76
CA CYS A 21 16.46 -15.77 -8.43
C CYS A 21 17.57 -15.87 -7.36
N SER A 22 17.25 -15.47 -6.12
CA SER A 22 18.22 -15.53 -5.03
C SER A 22 18.13 -16.86 -4.30
N VAL A 23 19.21 -17.62 -4.30
CA VAL A 23 19.33 -18.87 -3.54
C VAL A 23 19.33 -18.58 -2.03
N ASP A 24 18.45 -19.24 -1.27
CA ASP A 24 18.45 -19.16 0.19
C ASP A 24 19.42 -20.18 0.80
N SER A 25 20.61 -19.70 1.15
CA SER A 25 21.68 -20.51 1.75
C SER A 25 21.33 -21.15 3.10
N THR A 26 20.24 -20.74 3.77
CA THR A 26 19.81 -21.36 5.03
C THR A 26 19.38 -22.81 4.84
N PHE A 27 18.94 -23.18 3.63
CA PHE A 27 18.57 -24.55 3.30
C PHE A 27 19.74 -25.42 2.83
N ALA A 28 20.97 -24.91 2.82
CA ALA A 28 22.15 -25.64 2.31
C ALA A 28 22.43 -26.99 2.98
N GLN A 29 21.94 -27.18 4.22
CA GLN A 29 22.09 -28.41 5.00
C GLN A 29 20.79 -29.22 5.10
N SER A 30 19.77 -28.84 4.31
CA SER A 30 18.51 -29.57 4.26
C SER A 30 18.64 -30.83 3.41
N GLY A 31 17.67 -31.75 3.54
CA GLY A 31 17.56 -32.87 2.61
C GLY A 31 17.20 -32.40 1.20
N PRO A 32 17.28 -33.30 0.19
CA PRO A 32 16.88 -32.99 -1.18
C PRO A 32 15.41 -32.57 -1.27
N GLY A 33 15.10 -31.53 -2.04
CA GLY A 33 13.73 -31.06 -2.23
C GLY A 33 13.60 -29.56 -2.52
N LEU A 34 12.36 -29.07 -2.42
CA LEU A 34 12.00 -27.66 -2.61
C LEU A 34 11.71 -26.99 -1.27
N TYR A 35 12.26 -25.78 -1.05
CA TYR A 35 12.18 -25.07 0.22
C TYR A 35 11.78 -23.59 0.05
N PRO A 36 11.09 -22.99 1.04
CA PRO A 36 10.55 -23.61 2.24
C PRO A 36 9.45 -24.64 1.91
N GLN A 37 9.22 -25.57 2.85
CA GLN A 37 8.16 -26.57 2.71
C GLN A 37 6.78 -25.88 2.80
N GLY A 38 5.79 -26.43 2.10
CA GLY A 38 4.45 -25.84 2.01
C GLY A 38 4.22 -25.10 0.70
N PRO A 39 3.04 -24.51 0.49
CA PRO A 39 2.69 -23.92 -0.79
C PRO A 39 3.56 -22.70 -1.11
N MET A 40 3.79 -22.49 -2.40
CA MET A 40 4.27 -21.23 -2.93
C MET A 40 3.11 -20.27 -3.18
N SER A 41 3.34 -18.98 -2.98
CA SER A 41 2.40 -17.91 -3.29
C SER A 41 3.18 -16.74 -3.87
N PRO A 42 2.57 -15.92 -4.75
CA PRO A 42 3.22 -14.71 -5.22
C PRO A 42 3.47 -13.76 -4.05
N ASP A 43 4.67 -13.21 -3.99
CA ASP A 43 4.98 -12.05 -3.16
C ASP A 43 4.52 -10.75 -3.85
N CYS A 44 4.86 -9.62 -3.24
CA CYS A 44 4.56 -8.32 -3.83
C CYS A 44 5.36 -8.01 -5.10
N ASP A 45 6.41 -8.76 -5.42
CA ASP A 45 7.12 -8.66 -6.70
C ASP A 45 6.52 -9.56 -7.79
N LEU A 46 5.39 -10.22 -7.51
CA LEU A 46 4.77 -11.21 -8.39
C LEU A 46 5.68 -12.41 -8.67
N LEU A 47 6.50 -12.76 -7.68
CA LEU A 47 7.39 -13.91 -7.70
C LEU A 47 6.91 -14.92 -6.67
N ALA A 48 6.79 -16.18 -7.08
CA ALA A 48 6.59 -17.28 -6.14
C ALA A 48 7.84 -18.15 -6.14
N SER A 49 8.70 -17.96 -5.14
CA SER A 49 10.07 -18.50 -5.13
C SER A 49 10.23 -19.77 -4.28
N LYS A 50 11.13 -20.66 -4.72
CA LYS A 50 11.60 -21.84 -4.01
C LYS A 50 13.11 -22.01 -4.16
N THR A 51 13.77 -22.45 -3.10
CA THR A 51 15.13 -22.97 -3.14
C THR A 51 15.10 -24.44 -3.51
N VAL A 52 15.94 -24.82 -4.47
CA VAL A 52 16.14 -26.20 -4.91
C VAL A 52 17.36 -26.75 -4.17
N VAL A 53 17.20 -27.86 -3.47
CA VAL A 53 18.28 -28.62 -2.86
C VAL A 53 18.45 -29.93 -3.62
N GLY A 54 19.63 -30.09 -4.23
CA GLY A 54 19.98 -31.23 -5.07
C GLY A 54 20.04 -32.55 -4.31
N ILE A 55 19.82 -33.64 -5.03
CA ILE A 55 19.98 -34.99 -4.51
C ILE A 55 21.45 -35.40 -4.54
N THR A 56 21.89 -36.10 -3.50
CA THR A 56 23.23 -36.71 -3.39
C THR A 56 23.10 -38.23 -3.34
N ASP A 57 24.20 -38.91 -3.04
CA ASP A 57 24.32 -40.34 -2.84
C ASP A 57 23.08 -40.99 -2.23
N THR A 58 22.52 -41.96 -2.95
CA THR A 58 21.30 -42.67 -2.55
C THR A 58 21.55 -44.17 -2.56
N THR A 59 21.12 -44.88 -1.51
CA THR A 59 21.23 -46.34 -1.42
C THR A 59 19.99 -47.01 -2.00
N ILE A 60 20.20 -47.99 -2.87
CA ILE A 60 19.15 -48.84 -3.43
C ILE A 60 19.28 -50.23 -2.83
N ALA A 61 18.20 -50.71 -2.22
CA ALA A 61 18.17 -52.05 -1.65
C ALA A 61 18.00 -53.10 -2.74
N ASN A 62 18.91 -54.07 -2.76
CA ASN A 62 18.80 -55.31 -3.54
C ASN A 62 18.58 -55.13 -5.07
N PRO A 63 19.33 -54.26 -5.78
CA PRO A 63 19.12 -54.06 -7.22
C PRO A 63 19.48 -55.29 -8.07
N LEU A 64 20.22 -56.25 -7.51
CA LEU A 64 20.70 -57.46 -8.19
C LEU A 64 20.05 -58.76 -7.70
N GLY A 65 19.05 -58.70 -6.83
CA GLY A 65 18.37 -59.89 -6.29
C GLY A 65 19.18 -60.71 -5.26
N GLY A 66 20.36 -60.23 -4.83
CA GLY A 66 21.28 -60.88 -3.89
C GLY A 66 21.21 -60.45 -2.42
N GLY A 67 20.38 -59.45 -2.09
CA GLY A 67 20.21 -58.93 -0.72
C GLY A 67 21.16 -57.78 -0.33
N ASP A 68 22.16 -57.47 -1.16
CA ASP A 68 23.11 -56.38 -0.91
C ASP A 68 22.53 -55.02 -1.32
N GLU A 69 22.79 -53.99 -0.50
CA GLU A 69 22.52 -52.59 -0.85
C GLU A 69 23.62 -52.06 -1.77
N VAL A 70 23.25 -51.23 -2.74
CA VAL A 70 24.18 -50.54 -3.65
C VAL A 70 23.97 -49.05 -3.50
N THR A 71 25.06 -48.32 -3.26
CA THR A 71 25.06 -46.86 -3.25
C THR A 71 25.22 -46.35 -4.68
N VAL A 72 24.29 -45.52 -5.13
CA VAL A 72 24.35 -44.81 -6.41
C VAL A 72 24.80 -43.38 -6.17
N TYR A 73 25.86 -42.98 -6.86
CA TYR A 73 26.46 -41.66 -6.75
C TYR A 73 25.83 -40.71 -7.77
N LEU A 74 25.04 -39.76 -7.27
CA LEU A 74 24.31 -38.78 -8.06
C LEU A 74 25.06 -37.45 -8.04
N THR A 75 25.41 -36.93 -9.21
CA THR A 75 26.25 -35.71 -9.31
C THR A 75 25.50 -34.48 -9.77
N GLY A 76 24.25 -34.60 -10.21
CA GLY A 76 23.45 -33.43 -10.55
C GLY A 76 21.99 -33.74 -10.81
N ILE A 77 21.19 -32.68 -10.90
CA ILE A 77 19.78 -32.73 -11.23
C ILE A 77 19.43 -31.71 -12.32
N ARG A 78 18.33 -31.98 -13.04
CA ARG A 78 17.68 -31.02 -13.93
C ARG A 78 16.16 -31.11 -13.77
N ILE A 79 15.46 -30.02 -14.00
CA ILE A 79 13.99 -30.02 -14.11
C ILE A 79 13.64 -30.21 -15.59
N ASN A 80 12.90 -31.28 -15.90
CA ASN A 80 12.49 -31.63 -17.26
C ASN A 80 11.15 -30.99 -17.65
N ALA A 81 10.25 -30.82 -16.69
CA ALA A 81 8.90 -30.29 -16.91
C ALA A 81 8.27 -29.81 -15.61
N ILE A 82 7.34 -28.86 -15.75
CA ILE A 82 6.40 -28.46 -14.71
C ILE A 82 4.98 -28.54 -15.26
N LEU A 83 4.11 -29.31 -14.58
CA LEU A 83 2.69 -29.42 -14.90
C LEU A 83 1.84 -28.72 -13.83
N GLY A 84 0.64 -28.29 -14.21
CA GLY A 84 -0.30 -27.64 -13.31
C GLY A 84 -0.10 -26.12 -13.17
N LEU A 85 0.90 -25.53 -13.84
CA LEU A 85 1.05 -24.08 -13.92
C LEU A 85 -0.16 -23.42 -14.60
N PRO A 86 -0.70 -22.33 -14.04
CA PRO A 86 -1.71 -21.51 -14.70
C PRO A 86 -1.20 -20.95 -16.03
N ALA A 87 -2.10 -20.80 -17.01
CA ALA A 87 -1.75 -20.19 -18.29
C ALA A 87 -1.24 -18.75 -18.10
N GLY A 88 -0.18 -18.38 -18.81
CA GLY A 88 0.47 -17.07 -18.70
C GLY A 88 1.60 -17.02 -17.67
N LEU A 89 1.61 -17.92 -16.68
CA LEU A 89 2.71 -18.04 -15.74
C LEU A 89 3.79 -18.98 -16.28
N THR A 90 5.04 -18.68 -15.93
CA THR A 90 6.22 -19.46 -16.33
C THR A 90 7.14 -19.70 -15.15
N LEU A 91 7.83 -20.84 -15.16
CA LEU A 91 8.91 -21.11 -14.20
C LEU A 91 10.21 -20.52 -14.76
N GLU A 92 10.89 -19.73 -13.94
CA GLU A 92 12.24 -19.27 -14.19
C GLU A 92 13.21 -19.79 -13.11
N THR A 93 14.51 -19.94 -13.42
CA THR A 93 15.53 -20.45 -12.48
C THR A 93 16.84 -19.66 -12.57
N ASP A 94 17.76 -19.91 -11.63
CA ASP A 94 19.09 -19.31 -11.61
C ASP A 94 20.02 -19.81 -12.74
N VAL A 95 19.66 -20.89 -13.41
CA VAL A 95 20.55 -21.62 -14.35
C VAL A 95 19.95 -21.81 -15.76
N MET A 96 18.87 -21.11 -16.09
CA MET A 96 18.12 -21.20 -17.35
C MET A 96 18.88 -20.93 -18.65
N ASP A 97 20.11 -20.41 -18.60
CA ASP A 97 20.90 -20.08 -19.80
C ASP A 97 21.49 -21.31 -20.52
N SER A 98 21.25 -22.54 -20.05
CA SER A 98 21.61 -23.74 -20.81
C SER A 98 20.55 -24.00 -21.89
N ALA A 99 20.88 -23.70 -23.15
CA ALA A 99 20.03 -23.88 -24.34
C ALA A 99 19.69 -25.35 -24.71
N ASP A 100 19.48 -26.20 -23.71
CA ASP A 100 19.13 -27.61 -23.86
C ASP A 100 17.61 -27.80 -23.80
N GLU A 101 17.03 -28.42 -24.83
CA GLU A 101 15.59 -28.73 -24.88
C GLU A 101 15.17 -29.70 -23.77
N GLU A 102 16.08 -30.52 -23.27
CA GLU A 102 15.83 -31.50 -22.21
C GLU A 102 16.07 -30.93 -20.79
N GLY A 103 16.67 -29.74 -20.70
CA GLY A 103 17.05 -29.07 -19.45
C GLY A 103 16.73 -27.58 -19.51
N GLN A 104 15.53 -27.23 -19.96
CA GLN A 104 15.10 -25.84 -20.21
C GLN A 104 15.24 -24.94 -18.97
N TRP A 105 15.16 -25.53 -17.77
CA TRP A 105 15.30 -24.84 -16.49
C TRP A 105 16.67 -25.03 -15.83
N GLY A 106 17.64 -25.51 -16.61
CA GLY A 106 19.04 -25.64 -16.24
C GLY A 106 19.39 -26.85 -15.38
N TYR A 107 20.67 -26.86 -14.99
CA TYR A 107 21.36 -27.98 -14.36
C TYR A 107 22.01 -27.55 -13.04
N TRP A 108 21.80 -28.33 -12.00
CA TRP A 108 22.48 -28.14 -10.71
C TRP A 108 23.37 -29.32 -10.40
N TYR A 109 24.68 -29.07 -10.34
CA TYR A 109 25.68 -30.09 -10.06
C TYR A 109 26.18 -30.01 -8.62
N ASN A 110 26.26 -31.16 -7.97
CA ASN A 110 26.80 -31.31 -6.63
C ASN A 110 28.28 -30.92 -6.61
N SER A 111 28.70 -30.29 -5.51
CA SER A 111 30.12 -29.95 -5.29
C SER A 111 30.85 -31.07 -4.55
N GLY A 112 32.17 -31.07 -4.59
CA GLY A 112 32.99 -32.14 -3.99
C GLY A 112 33.31 -33.25 -4.98
N SER A 113 33.64 -34.43 -4.46
CA SER A 113 34.04 -35.59 -5.27
C SER A 113 33.37 -36.84 -4.75
N VAL A 114 32.83 -37.68 -5.64
CA VAL A 114 32.27 -38.98 -5.28
C VAL A 114 33.22 -39.76 -4.37
N PRO A 115 32.77 -40.27 -3.20
CA PRO A 115 31.41 -40.22 -2.63
C PRO A 115 31.13 -39.02 -1.70
N GLU A 116 32.14 -38.20 -1.39
CA GLU A 116 32.02 -37.06 -0.48
C GLU A 116 31.53 -35.81 -1.23
N GLN A 117 30.22 -35.80 -1.55
CA GLN A 117 29.56 -34.72 -2.27
C GLN A 117 28.66 -33.86 -1.37
N ASN A 118 28.54 -32.58 -1.71
CA ASN A 118 27.54 -31.69 -1.14
C ASN A 118 26.46 -31.39 -2.17
N SER A 119 25.20 -31.41 -1.73
CA SER A 119 24.04 -31.07 -2.56
C SER A 119 24.22 -29.73 -3.26
N ALA A 120 23.90 -29.72 -4.55
CA ALA A 120 23.78 -28.49 -5.31
C ALA A 120 22.66 -27.61 -4.71
N LEU A 121 22.87 -26.30 -4.70
CA LEU A 121 21.87 -25.34 -4.27
C LEU A 121 21.51 -24.45 -5.44
N GLY A 122 20.20 -24.27 -5.62
CA GLY A 122 19.62 -23.50 -6.71
C GLY A 122 18.35 -22.80 -6.30
N CYS A 123 17.70 -22.13 -7.25
CA CYS A 123 16.38 -21.57 -7.02
C CYS A 123 15.53 -21.61 -8.28
N GLY A 124 14.21 -21.61 -8.06
CA GLY A 124 13.22 -21.42 -9.10
C GLY A 124 12.12 -20.51 -8.60
N HIS A 125 11.61 -19.65 -9.47
CA HIS A 125 10.47 -18.81 -9.17
C HIS A 125 9.42 -18.89 -10.28
N VAL A 126 8.15 -18.83 -9.92
CA VAL A 126 7.08 -18.64 -10.90
C VAL A 126 6.91 -17.15 -11.11
N VAL A 127 6.87 -16.74 -12.37
CA VAL A 127 6.77 -15.35 -12.81
C VAL A 127 5.65 -15.19 -13.83
N GLY A 128 5.14 -13.97 -13.96
CA GLY A 128 4.11 -13.60 -14.93
C GLY A 128 3.75 -12.12 -14.82
N SER A 129 2.97 -11.61 -15.76
CA SER A 129 2.45 -10.24 -15.64
C SER A 129 1.35 -10.18 -14.57
N THR A 130 1.03 -8.98 -14.08
CA THR A 130 -0.09 -8.77 -13.15
C THR A 130 -1.40 -9.36 -13.68
N ALA A 131 -1.65 -9.24 -14.98
CA ALA A 131 -2.85 -9.77 -15.61
C ALA A 131 -2.89 -11.31 -15.61
N ASP A 132 -1.74 -11.98 -15.75
CA ASP A 132 -1.65 -13.44 -15.71
C ASP A 132 -1.95 -13.95 -14.29
N TRP A 133 -1.39 -13.29 -13.27
CA TRP A 133 -1.67 -13.61 -11.86
C TRP A 133 -3.12 -13.33 -11.47
N GLU A 134 -3.69 -12.22 -11.91
CA GLU A 134 -5.11 -11.89 -11.70
C GLU A 134 -6.03 -12.90 -12.39
N ALA A 135 -5.70 -13.34 -13.60
CA ALA A 135 -6.46 -14.37 -14.31
C ALA A 135 -6.39 -15.73 -13.60
N ALA A 136 -5.28 -16.03 -12.93
CA ALA A 136 -5.09 -17.25 -12.16
C ALA A 136 -5.72 -17.19 -10.75
N ALA A 137 -5.97 -15.98 -10.22
CA ALA A 137 -6.48 -15.79 -8.86
C ALA A 137 -7.86 -16.42 -8.65
N GLY A 138 -8.00 -17.24 -7.62
CA GLY A 138 -9.23 -17.99 -7.34
C GLY A 138 -9.57 -19.08 -8.38
N GLY A 139 -8.66 -19.38 -9.31
CA GLY A 139 -8.81 -20.46 -10.30
C GLY A 139 -8.39 -21.83 -9.75
N GLY A 140 -7.71 -22.64 -10.57
CA GLY A 140 -7.28 -24.00 -10.23
C GLY A 140 -8.37 -25.06 -10.45
N PRO A 141 -8.04 -26.36 -10.27
CA PRO A 141 -8.96 -27.46 -10.55
C PRO A 141 -10.30 -27.39 -9.78
N ASN A 142 -10.29 -26.75 -8.60
CA ASN A 142 -11.46 -26.60 -7.74
C ASN A 142 -11.98 -25.15 -7.65
N ASN A 143 -11.40 -24.21 -8.40
CA ASN A 143 -11.75 -22.79 -8.37
C ASN A 143 -11.64 -22.16 -6.96
N ASP A 144 -10.57 -22.53 -6.25
CA ASP A 144 -10.21 -22.10 -4.89
C ASP A 144 -8.87 -21.34 -4.84
N GLY A 145 -8.25 -21.10 -6.01
CA GLY A 145 -6.93 -20.50 -6.13
C GLY A 145 -5.78 -21.46 -5.86
N VAL A 146 -6.05 -22.77 -5.75
CA VAL A 146 -5.03 -23.78 -5.44
C VAL A 146 -4.68 -24.57 -6.70
N TYR A 147 -3.40 -24.52 -7.07
CA TYR A 147 -2.84 -25.21 -8.23
C TYR A 147 -1.85 -26.29 -7.78
N PRO A 148 -2.20 -27.59 -7.88
CA PRO A 148 -1.24 -28.65 -7.65
C PRO A 148 -0.18 -28.63 -8.75
N LEU A 149 1.08 -28.52 -8.35
CA LEU A 149 2.23 -28.50 -9.26
C LEU A 149 2.94 -29.84 -9.24
N GLU A 150 3.33 -30.30 -10.43
CA GLU A 150 4.10 -31.51 -10.63
C GLU A 150 5.42 -31.16 -11.33
N PHE A 151 6.53 -31.28 -10.61
CA PHE A 151 7.87 -31.09 -11.13
C PHE A 151 8.45 -32.45 -11.51
N THR A 152 8.74 -32.65 -12.79
CA THR A 152 9.49 -33.82 -13.26
C THR A 152 10.98 -33.50 -13.20
N ILE A 153 11.73 -34.23 -12.38
CA ILE A 153 13.16 -34.02 -12.12
C ILE A 153 13.93 -35.26 -12.56
N ASP A 154 15.04 -35.05 -13.26
CA ASP A 154 15.98 -36.08 -13.65
C ASP A 154 17.26 -35.94 -12.83
N ALA A 155 17.90 -37.07 -12.55
CA ALA A 155 19.16 -37.10 -11.82
C ALA A 155 20.25 -37.74 -12.67
N TYR A 156 21.45 -37.19 -12.60
CA TYR A 156 22.61 -37.70 -13.31
C TYR A 156 23.35 -38.72 -12.44
N VAL A 157 23.42 -39.95 -12.92
CA VAL A 157 24.15 -41.04 -12.29
C VAL A 157 25.58 -41.05 -12.80
N GLU A 158 26.55 -40.90 -11.90
CA GLU A 158 27.97 -40.96 -12.24
C GLU A 158 28.52 -42.38 -12.14
N SER A 159 28.29 -43.04 -11.00
CA SER A 159 28.77 -44.40 -10.75
C SER A 159 28.07 -45.03 -9.55
N THR A 160 28.49 -46.23 -9.17
CA THR A 160 28.04 -46.95 -7.97
C THR A 160 29.21 -47.41 -7.13
N ASP A 161 28.96 -47.79 -5.87
CA ASP A 161 29.94 -48.48 -5.02
C ASP A 161 30.26 -49.91 -5.48
N ASN A 162 29.52 -50.45 -6.46
CA ASN A 162 29.68 -51.80 -6.99
C ASN A 162 30.49 -51.82 -8.30
N ALA A 163 31.72 -52.33 -8.21
CA ALA A 163 32.63 -52.40 -9.36
C ALA A 163 32.12 -53.26 -10.53
N LEU A 164 31.23 -54.24 -10.29
CA LEU A 164 30.63 -55.04 -11.37
C LEU A 164 29.54 -54.25 -12.09
N LEU A 165 28.70 -53.52 -11.34
CA LEU A 165 27.67 -52.66 -11.94
C LEU A 165 28.29 -51.56 -12.79
N ASN A 166 29.39 -50.95 -12.34
CA ASN A 166 30.11 -49.92 -13.10
C ASN A 166 30.70 -50.41 -14.43
N GLN A 167 30.79 -51.72 -14.69
CA GLN A 167 31.19 -52.23 -16.01
C GLN A 167 30.07 -52.11 -17.05
N PHE A 168 28.82 -52.08 -16.59
CA PHE A 168 27.63 -52.03 -17.44
C PHE A 168 26.93 -50.67 -17.38
N LEU A 169 27.11 -49.93 -16.28
CA LEU A 169 26.54 -48.62 -16.06
C LEU A 169 27.57 -47.54 -16.44
N GLN A 170 27.35 -46.89 -17.59
CA GLN A 170 28.07 -45.67 -17.97
C GLN A 170 27.38 -44.44 -17.35
N PRO A 171 28.12 -43.33 -17.08
CA PRO A 171 27.52 -42.10 -16.58
C PRO A 171 26.39 -41.60 -17.51
N GLN A 172 25.20 -41.41 -16.94
CA GLN A 172 24.00 -41.05 -17.72
C GLN A 172 22.89 -40.52 -16.83
N TRP A 173 21.89 -39.90 -17.45
CA TRP A 173 20.65 -39.51 -16.79
C TRP A 173 19.78 -40.72 -16.43
N LEU A 174 19.04 -40.62 -15.32
CA LEU A 174 18.15 -41.68 -14.84
C LEU A 174 17.07 -42.02 -15.88
N SER A 175 16.58 -41.01 -16.61
CA SER A 175 15.66 -41.19 -17.74
C SER A 175 16.26 -41.97 -18.92
N ALA A 176 17.58 -41.94 -19.11
CA ALA A 176 18.27 -42.62 -20.21
C ALA A 176 18.47 -44.13 -19.96
N LEU A 177 18.28 -44.59 -18.72
CA LEU A 177 18.36 -46.01 -18.37
C LEU A 177 17.18 -46.85 -18.91
N GLY A 178 16.15 -46.20 -19.49
CA GLY A 178 14.99 -46.87 -20.07
C GLY A 178 14.30 -47.80 -19.06
N ASP A 179 13.93 -49.00 -19.50
CA ASP A 179 13.23 -50.01 -18.67
C ASP A 179 14.07 -50.52 -17.47
N LEU A 180 15.35 -50.17 -17.39
CA LEU A 180 16.24 -50.58 -16.30
C LEU A 180 16.33 -49.54 -15.17
N GLY A 181 15.86 -48.31 -15.39
CA GLY A 181 15.86 -47.24 -14.40
C GLY A 181 14.44 -46.92 -13.90
N PRO A 182 14.30 -46.28 -12.73
CA PRO A 182 13.02 -45.75 -12.27
C PRO A 182 12.48 -44.61 -13.15
N GLY A 183 13.26 -44.11 -14.12
CA GLY A 183 12.96 -42.92 -14.92
C GLY A 183 13.17 -41.62 -14.15
N ALA A 184 12.77 -40.49 -14.74
CA ALA A 184 12.69 -39.24 -14.00
C ALA A 184 11.70 -39.38 -12.83
N PHE A 185 11.98 -38.70 -11.72
CA PHE A 185 11.12 -38.72 -10.54
C PHE A 185 10.29 -37.45 -10.44
N VAL A 186 9.26 -37.50 -9.61
CA VAL A 186 8.27 -36.42 -9.49
C VAL A 186 8.33 -35.81 -8.10
N VAL A 187 8.39 -34.48 -8.04
CA VAL A 187 8.22 -33.69 -6.82
C VAL A 187 6.94 -32.89 -6.93
N PHE A 188 6.11 -32.96 -5.89
CA PHE A 188 4.86 -32.22 -5.82
C PHE A 188 5.04 -30.95 -4.99
N ASP A 189 4.44 -29.87 -5.46
CA ASP A 189 4.26 -28.66 -4.67
C ASP A 189 2.87 -28.08 -4.95
N THR A 190 2.53 -26.94 -4.36
CA THR A 190 1.24 -26.29 -4.55
C THR A 190 1.45 -24.79 -4.69
N LEU A 191 0.91 -24.21 -5.76
CA LEU A 191 0.85 -22.77 -5.95
C LEU A 191 -0.51 -22.25 -5.49
N VAL A 192 -0.54 -21.31 -4.57
CA VAL A 192 -1.74 -20.71 -4.00
C VAL A 192 -1.84 -19.24 -4.43
N ILE A 193 -2.92 -18.91 -5.13
CA ILE A 193 -3.20 -17.58 -5.67
C ILE A 193 -4.62 -17.19 -5.23
N LEU A 194 -4.70 -16.56 -4.07
CA LEU A 194 -5.97 -16.10 -3.51
C LEU A 194 -6.38 -14.76 -4.16
N PRO A 195 -7.69 -14.43 -4.22
CA PRO A 195 -8.13 -13.10 -4.60
C PRO A 195 -7.48 -12.01 -3.74
N GLY A 196 -6.99 -10.95 -4.38
CA GLY A 196 -6.28 -9.87 -3.68
C GLY A 196 -4.85 -10.22 -3.24
N PHE A 197 -4.21 -11.21 -3.87
CA PHE A 197 -2.80 -11.57 -3.61
C PHE A 197 -1.82 -10.39 -3.76
N ASN A 198 -2.17 -9.39 -4.56
CA ASN A 198 -1.43 -8.14 -4.77
C ASN A 198 -2.05 -6.97 -3.99
N THR A 199 -2.67 -7.22 -2.83
CA THR A 199 -3.23 -6.15 -2.00
C THR A 199 -2.51 -6.03 -0.66
N ILE A 200 -2.30 -4.79 -0.21
CA ILE A 200 -1.84 -4.48 1.15
C ILE A 200 -2.96 -3.73 1.91
N ALA A 201 -2.99 -3.86 3.23
CA ALA A 201 -4.03 -3.26 4.06
C ALA A 201 -3.60 -1.85 4.53
N ALA A 202 -3.82 -0.84 3.69
CA ALA A 202 -3.66 0.55 4.11
C ALA A 202 -4.74 0.95 5.13
N SER A 203 -4.38 1.86 6.03
CA SER A 203 -5.27 2.40 7.06
C SER A 203 -4.84 3.82 7.39
N ILE A 204 -5.73 4.80 7.17
CA ILE A 204 -5.50 6.21 7.44
C ILE A 204 -5.69 6.47 8.93
N ILE A 205 -4.67 7.07 9.52
CA ILE A 205 -4.61 7.56 10.90
C ILE A 205 -4.63 9.09 10.82
N GLY A 206 -5.66 9.70 11.38
CA GLY A 206 -5.82 11.15 11.39
C GLY A 206 -7.15 11.60 11.98
N ALA A 207 -7.39 12.91 11.99
CA ALA A 207 -8.61 13.48 12.53
C ALA A 207 -9.79 13.34 11.54
N ASP A 208 -10.91 12.80 12.01
CA ASP A 208 -12.19 12.72 11.29
C ASP A 208 -13.01 14.03 11.38
N ASN A 209 -12.58 14.95 12.23
CA ASN A 209 -13.15 16.29 12.40
C ASN A 209 -12.05 17.35 12.30
N ALA A 210 -12.30 18.41 11.54
CA ALA A 210 -11.35 19.49 11.29
C ALA A 210 -11.98 20.87 11.51
N ASP A 211 -11.18 21.85 11.92
CA ASP A 211 -11.56 23.26 11.94
C ASP A 211 -11.26 23.90 10.58
N ALA A 212 -12.15 24.78 10.12
CA ALA A 212 -11.96 25.45 8.84
C ALA A 212 -10.70 26.33 8.81
N GLY A 213 -9.88 26.18 7.76
CA GLY A 213 -8.62 26.87 7.55
C GLY A 213 -7.44 26.33 8.38
N SER A 214 -7.65 25.27 9.17
CA SER A 214 -6.60 24.64 9.98
C SER A 214 -5.93 23.48 9.24
N SER A 215 -4.66 23.24 9.60
CA SER A 215 -3.85 22.14 9.07
C SER A 215 -3.95 20.89 9.97
N TYR A 216 -4.04 19.72 9.35
CA TYR A 216 -4.08 18.41 9.99
C TYR A 216 -3.15 17.43 9.28
N ILE A 217 -2.56 16.52 10.06
CA ILE A 217 -1.71 15.45 9.53
C ILE A 217 -2.53 14.17 9.42
N TYR A 218 -2.40 13.51 8.27
CA TYR A 218 -2.93 12.16 8.03
C TYR A 218 -1.76 11.26 7.66
N SER A 219 -1.71 10.07 8.23
CA SER A 219 -0.66 9.10 7.96
C SER A 219 -1.22 7.71 7.79
N THR A 220 -0.39 6.77 7.37
CA THR A 220 -0.69 5.34 7.39
C THR A 220 0.53 4.58 7.90
N ASP A 221 0.44 3.27 8.05
CA ASP A 221 1.61 2.45 8.37
C ASP A 221 2.61 2.49 7.19
N ALA A 222 3.90 2.34 7.48
CA ALA A 222 4.98 2.32 6.49
C ALA A 222 5.02 0.98 5.69
N ILE A 223 3.89 0.60 5.09
CA ILE A 223 3.67 -0.66 4.38
C ILE A 223 3.91 -0.58 2.87
N GLY A 224 4.02 0.63 2.32
CA GLY A 224 4.26 0.92 0.89
C GLY A 224 5.65 1.52 0.65
N ASP A 225 6.20 1.31 -0.54
CA ASP A 225 7.36 2.07 -1.02
C ASP A 225 6.96 3.45 -1.56
N THR A 226 5.73 3.55 -2.07
CA THR A 226 5.14 4.79 -2.60
C THR A 226 3.70 4.95 -2.14
N TYR A 227 3.24 6.19 -2.02
CA TYR A 227 1.90 6.53 -1.54
C TYR A 227 1.27 7.59 -2.44
N ASP A 228 0.12 7.27 -3.01
CA ASP A 228 -0.68 8.23 -3.78
C ASP A 228 -1.84 8.74 -2.94
N TRP A 229 -1.69 9.96 -2.43
CA TRP A 229 -2.73 10.62 -1.63
C TRP A 229 -3.65 11.46 -2.49
N THR A 230 -4.95 11.32 -2.26
CA THR A 230 -5.98 12.16 -2.88
C THR A 230 -6.83 12.82 -1.79
N VAL A 231 -7.05 14.13 -1.94
CA VAL A 231 -7.89 14.92 -1.02
C VAL A 231 -8.96 15.64 -1.83
N THR A 232 -10.20 15.50 -1.40
CA THR A 232 -11.36 16.18 -1.97
C THR A 232 -11.82 17.29 -1.02
N ASN A 233 -12.03 18.52 -1.50
CA ASN A 233 -12.43 19.70 -0.71
C ASN A 233 -11.46 20.13 0.41
N GLY A 234 -10.26 19.55 0.44
CA GLY A 234 -9.10 20.01 1.20
C GLY A 234 -7.90 20.20 0.28
N THR A 235 -6.82 20.78 0.80
CA THR A 235 -5.59 21.01 0.04
C THR A 235 -4.41 20.32 0.74
N ILE A 236 -3.72 19.42 0.04
CA ILE A 236 -2.46 18.85 0.53
C ILE A 236 -1.39 19.94 0.50
N VAL A 237 -0.81 20.24 1.66
CA VAL A 237 0.25 21.24 1.85
C VAL A 237 1.64 20.61 1.69
N SER A 238 1.82 19.39 2.18
CA SER A 238 3.10 18.66 2.13
C SER A 238 2.92 17.15 2.26
N GLY A 239 3.98 16.38 1.97
CA GLY A 239 4.04 14.93 2.23
C GLY A 239 3.58 13.99 1.12
N GLN A 240 3.18 14.50 -0.06
CA GLN A 240 2.79 13.65 -1.19
C GLN A 240 3.90 12.66 -1.56
N GLY A 241 3.54 11.41 -1.87
CA GLY A 241 4.48 10.33 -2.15
C GLY A 241 5.01 9.61 -0.90
N THR A 242 4.68 10.08 0.30
CA THR A 242 5.18 9.52 1.57
C THR A 242 4.03 8.93 2.41
N ASP A 243 4.37 8.22 3.48
CA ASP A 243 3.41 7.59 4.41
C ASP A 243 2.60 8.60 5.25
N SER A 244 2.87 9.90 5.10
CA SER A 244 2.20 10.99 5.84
C SER A 244 2.04 12.25 5.00
N ILE A 245 0.87 12.88 5.09
CA ILE A 245 0.56 14.15 4.44
C ILE A 245 0.03 15.18 5.43
N GLU A 246 0.25 16.44 5.09
CA GLU A 246 -0.36 17.59 5.77
C GLU A 246 -1.46 18.17 4.88
N VAL A 247 -2.67 18.37 5.43
CA VAL A 247 -3.86 18.81 4.70
C VAL A 247 -4.52 19.99 5.42
N VAL A 248 -4.85 21.03 4.66
CA VAL A 248 -5.70 22.13 5.14
C VAL A 248 -7.13 21.92 4.66
N TRP A 249 -8.08 22.04 5.58
CA TRP A 249 -9.50 21.84 5.33
C TRP A 249 -10.28 23.15 5.40
N ASP A 250 -10.95 23.53 4.31
CA ASP A 250 -11.88 24.68 4.31
C ASP A 250 -13.35 24.23 4.36
N VAL A 251 -13.64 23.04 3.80
CA VAL A 251 -14.97 22.47 3.68
C VAL A 251 -14.88 20.96 3.94
N THR A 252 -15.93 20.35 4.48
CA THR A 252 -16.06 18.90 4.62
C THR A 252 -15.67 18.19 3.34
N GLY A 253 -14.89 17.13 3.47
CA GLY A 253 -14.34 16.41 2.35
C GLY A 253 -13.80 15.05 2.75
N GLN A 254 -12.86 14.55 1.97
CA GLN A 254 -12.37 13.17 2.10
C GLN A 254 -10.89 13.13 1.79
N VAL A 255 -10.15 12.36 2.59
CA VAL A 255 -8.75 12.00 2.32
C VAL A 255 -8.69 10.51 2.02
N ALA A 256 -8.01 10.15 0.94
CA ALA A 256 -7.77 8.77 0.55
C ALA A 256 -6.29 8.57 0.23
N VAL A 257 -5.80 7.36 0.49
CA VAL A 257 -4.43 6.93 0.18
C VAL A 257 -4.49 5.66 -0.62
N ASN A 258 -3.61 5.52 -1.60
CA ASN A 258 -3.26 4.26 -2.22
C ASN A 258 -1.77 3.99 -1.97
N ALA A 259 -1.45 3.12 -1.02
CA ALA A 259 -0.10 2.65 -0.73
C ALA A 259 0.29 1.57 -1.74
N ILE A 260 1.51 1.64 -2.29
CA ILE A 260 2.00 0.72 -3.31
C ILE A 260 3.38 0.21 -2.88
N ASN A 261 3.53 -1.11 -2.82
CA ASN A 261 4.79 -1.81 -2.56
C ASN A 261 5.03 -2.79 -3.70
N ASN A 262 6.05 -2.55 -4.52
CA ASN A 262 6.26 -3.29 -5.76
C ASN A 262 4.96 -3.41 -6.59
N ALA A 263 4.41 -4.61 -6.79
CA ALA A 263 3.14 -4.86 -7.49
C ALA A 263 1.91 -4.92 -6.56
N CYS A 264 2.09 -4.81 -5.25
CA CYS A 264 1.00 -4.76 -4.29
C CYS A 264 0.44 -3.33 -4.16
N SER A 265 -0.88 -3.19 -4.03
CA SER A 265 -1.51 -1.90 -3.71
C SER A 265 -2.58 -2.01 -2.63
N GLY A 266 -2.75 -0.96 -1.84
CA GLY A 266 -3.70 -0.91 -0.74
C GLY A 266 -4.29 0.46 -0.60
N ALA A 267 -5.61 0.54 -0.58
CA ALA A 267 -6.31 1.81 -0.47
C ALA A 267 -7.10 1.92 0.82
N ASP A 268 -7.13 3.13 1.37
CA ASP A 268 -8.06 3.49 2.44
C ASP A 268 -8.59 4.90 2.24
N THR A 269 -9.71 5.21 2.88
CA THR A 269 -10.44 6.45 2.70
C THR A 269 -11.11 6.87 4.00
N LEU A 270 -10.87 8.11 4.40
CA LEU A 270 -11.41 8.73 5.61
C LEU A 270 -12.20 10.00 5.26
N ASP A 271 -13.47 10.03 5.69
CA ASP A 271 -14.31 11.22 5.61
C ASP A 271 -13.95 12.20 6.72
N VAL A 272 -13.80 13.49 6.37
CA VAL A 272 -13.42 14.55 7.30
C VAL A 272 -14.50 15.61 7.36
N THR A 273 -15.09 15.80 8.54
CA THR A 273 -16.13 16.79 8.78
C THR A 273 -15.53 18.11 9.25
N VAL A 274 -15.74 19.18 8.48
CA VAL A 274 -15.30 20.53 8.89
C VAL A 274 -16.34 21.19 9.79
N ILE A 275 -15.93 21.53 11.00
CA ILE A 275 -16.75 22.25 11.97
C ILE A 275 -16.35 23.72 11.93
N ASN A 276 -17.21 24.52 11.30
CA ASN A 276 -17.09 25.98 11.36
C ASN A 276 -17.49 26.46 12.77
N THR A 277 -16.52 26.63 13.67
CA THR A 277 -16.71 27.40 14.91
C THR A 277 -16.71 28.91 14.61
N ALA A 278 -17.38 29.33 13.53
CA ALA A 278 -17.60 30.73 13.21
C ALA A 278 -18.75 31.29 14.05
N MET A 279 -18.50 31.49 15.35
CA MET A 279 -19.19 32.56 16.05
C MET A 279 -18.29 33.80 15.98
N ALA A 280 -18.48 34.61 14.94
CA ALA A 280 -18.05 36.00 15.04
C ALA A 280 -18.76 36.60 16.26
N GLU A 281 -18.03 36.85 17.35
CA GLU A 281 -18.55 37.69 18.42
C GLU A 281 -18.85 39.06 17.80
N ALA A 282 -20.12 39.33 17.52
CA ALA A 282 -20.55 40.70 17.27
C ALA A 282 -20.17 41.49 18.51
N SER A 283 -19.08 42.25 18.43
CA SER A 283 -18.56 43.10 19.48
C SER A 283 -19.74 43.84 20.10
N ARG A 284 -20.15 43.42 21.30
CA ARG A 284 -21.26 44.04 22.00
C ARG A 284 -20.83 45.47 22.26
N THR A 285 -21.40 46.37 21.48
CA THR A 285 -21.22 47.80 21.61
C THR A 285 -21.81 48.19 22.97
N ARG A 286 -20.99 48.16 24.02
CA ARG A 286 -21.45 48.34 25.41
C ARG A 286 -21.63 49.82 25.69
N THR A 287 -22.88 50.25 25.82
CA THR A 287 -23.25 51.60 26.24
C THR A 287 -23.59 51.59 27.74
N VAL A 288 -23.35 52.71 28.42
CA VAL A 288 -23.72 52.87 29.84
C VAL A 288 -24.71 54.02 29.92
N VAL A 289 -25.83 53.80 30.60
CA VAL A 289 -26.86 54.81 30.79
C VAL A 289 -27.09 55.07 32.27
N PHE A 290 -27.06 56.34 32.68
CA PHE A 290 -27.28 56.74 34.07
C PHE A 290 -27.93 58.13 34.19
N PRO A 291 -28.65 58.38 35.30
CA PRO A 291 -29.22 57.38 36.19
C PRO A 291 -30.31 56.59 35.46
N ASN A 292 -30.44 55.31 35.76
CA ASN A 292 -31.53 54.47 35.28
C ASN A 292 -31.98 53.58 36.45
N PRO A 293 -33.15 53.82 37.06
CA PRO A 293 -34.24 54.75 36.68
C PRO A 293 -33.93 56.26 36.79
N SER A 294 -34.74 57.13 36.18
CA SER A 294 -34.67 58.60 36.31
C SER A 294 -36.05 59.29 36.22
N GLU A 295 -36.12 60.58 36.58
CA GLU A 295 -37.30 61.46 36.35
C GLU A 295 -37.42 61.93 34.88
N GLY A 296 -36.75 61.25 33.96
CA GLY A 296 -36.78 61.53 32.52
C GLY A 296 -35.53 62.22 31.98
N LEU A 297 -34.43 62.30 32.72
CA LEU A 297 -33.17 62.83 32.21
C LEU A 297 -32.07 61.75 32.32
N PHE A 298 -31.58 61.29 31.17
CA PHE A 298 -30.58 60.23 31.09
C PHE A 298 -29.30 60.75 30.43
N HIS A 299 -28.16 60.28 30.92
CA HIS A 299 -26.86 60.44 30.29
C HIS A 299 -26.45 59.10 29.68
N VAL A 300 -26.24 59.09 28.37
CA VAL A 300 -25.84 57.91 27.59
C VAL A 300 -24.38 58.08 27.18
N LEU A 301 -23.51 57.16 27.59
CA LEU A 301 -22.14 57.09 27.09
C LEU A 301 -22.12 56.37 25.75
N LEU A 302 -21.71 57.08 24.71
CA LEU A 302 -21.67 56.54 23.36
C LEU A 302 -20.36 55.76 23.14
N PRO A 303 -20.41 54.62 22.45
CA PRO A 303 -19.24 53.80 22.14
C PRO A 303 -18.48 54.35 20.94
N ASP A 304 -17.17 54.56 21.13
CA ASP A 304 -16.14 55.05 20.19
C ASP A 304 -16.49 56.30 19.35
N ASP A 305 -15.45 56.91 18.78
CA ASP A 305 -15.52 58.19 18.09
C ASP A 305 -16.05 58.00 16.65
N GLY A 306 -17.34 57.68 16.52
CA GLY A 306 -18.04 57.42 15.25
C GLY A 306 -19.39 58.13 15.13
N SER A 307 -20.04 57.98 13.97
CA SER A 307 -21.44 58.42 13.79
C SER A 307 -22.38 57.33 14.31
N VAL A 308 -23.24 57.67 15.27
CA VAL A 308 -24.22 56.77 15.89
C VAL A 308 -25.62 57.34 15.67
N ASP A 309 -26.52 56.51 15.16
CA ASP A 309 -27.96 56.79 15.14
C ASP A 309 -28.59 56.35 16.45
N VAL A 310 -29.21 57.28 17.15
CA VAL A 310 -29.87 57.08 18.44
C VAL A 310 -31.38 57.12 18.24
N ARG A 311 -32.08 56.06 18.66
CA ARG A 311 -33.55 55.98 18.63
C ARG A 311 -34.07 55.64 20.02
N ILE A 312 -35.09 56.35 20.46
CA ILE A 312 -35.86 56.00 21.65
C ILE A 312 -37.20 55.46 21.18
N LEU A 313 -37.52 54.25 21.63
CA LEU A 313 -38.74 53.54 21.30
C LEU A 313 -39.59 53.42 22.57
N ASP A 314 -40.90 53.54 22.45
CA ASP A 314 -41.81 53.10 23.50
C ASP A 314 -41.97 51.56 23.50
N MET A 315 -42.70 51.01 24.47
CA MET A 315 -42.97 49.57 24.56
C MET A 315 -43.81 49.02 23.39
N ASN A 316 -44.46 49.90 22.61
CA ASN A 316 -45.20 49.51 21.41
C ASN A 316 -44.31 49.57 20.14
N GLY A 317 -43.01 49.89 20.29
CA GLY A 317 -42.06 50.01 19.18
C GLY A 317 -42.18 51.31 18.38
N SER A 318 -43.00 52.27 18.84
CA SER A 318 -43.11 53.59 18.19
C SER A 318 -41.91 54.45 18.53
N VAL A 319 -41.38 55.16 17.55
CA VAL A 319 -40.23 56.05 17.75
C VAL A 319 -40.68 57.33 18.47
N VAL A 320 -40.25 57.47 19.72
CA VAL A 320 -40.49 58.65 20.57
C VAL A 320 -39.51 59.76 20.24
N ARG A 321 -38.26 59.41 19.92
CA ARG A 321 -37.21 60.36 19.55
C ARG A 321 -36.18 59.70 18.65
N THR A 322 -35.59 60.46 17.73
CA THR A 322 -34.43 60.05 16.95
C THR A 322 -33.45 61.20 16.87
N GLU A 323 -32.16 60.89 17.02
CA GLU A 323 -31.06 61.85 16.92
C GLU A 323 -29.85 61.15 16.31
N ARG A 324 -29.13 61.83 15.42
CA ARG A 324 -27.85 61.35 14.91
C ARG A 324 -26.74 62.11 15.62
N SER A 325 -25.83 61.38 16.26
CA SER A 325 -24.67 61.94 16.95
C SER A 325 -23.40 61.55 16.21
N SER A 326 -22.46 62.48 16.06
CA SER A 326 -21.15 62.23 15.45
C SER A 326 -20.06 62.84 16.31
N GLY A 327 -19.07 62.03 16.71
CA GLY A 327 -17.87 62.49 17.43
C GLY A 327 -18.11 62.97 18.86
N ARG A 328 -19.25 62.62 19.48
CA ARG A 328 -19.53 62.89 20.90
C ARG A 328 -19.42 61.60 21.71
N ARG A 329 -18.74 61.66 22.86
CA ARG A 329 -18.62 60.53 23.81
C ARG A 329 -19.80 60.39 24.77
N SER A 330 -20.66 61.39 24.85
CA SER A 330 -21.88 61.33 25.65
C SER A 330 -23.02 62.10 25.01
N LEU A 331 -24.23 61.64 25.26
CA LEU A 331 -25.49 62.26 24.84
C LEU A 331 -26.42 62.38 26.03
N GLN A 332 -27.13 63.50 26.13
CA GLN A 332 -28.21 63.67 27.09
C GLN A 332 -29.55 63.36 26.41
N VAL A 333 -30.30 62.44 26.98
CA VAL A 333 -31.63 62.06 26.52
C VAL A 333 -32.66 62.61 27.50
N ASP A 334 -33.47 63.54 27.03
CA ASP A 334 -34.54 64.17 27.80
C ASP A 334 -35.90 63.61 27.38
N LEU A 335 -36.50 62.87 28.31
CA LEU A 335 -37.83 62.27 28.25
C LEU A 335 -38.79 62.92 29.25
N ARG A 336 -38.44 64.06 29.88
CA ARG A 336 -39.30 64.70 30.91
C ARG A 336 -40.71 65.08 30.43
N ASN A 337 -40.91 65.22 29.12
CA ASN A 337 -42.21 65.55 28.51
C ASN A 337 -42.95 64.32 27.93
N THR A 338 -42.50 63.11 28.24
CA THR A 338 -43.14 61.86 27.81
C THR A 338 -43.92 61.20 28.97
N PRO A 339 -44.76 60.18 28.76
CA PRO A 339 -45.39 59.43 29.85
C PRO A 339 -44.38 58.70 30.76
N THR A 340 -44.76 58.36 31.99
CA THR A 340 -43.93 57.49 32.85
C THR A 340 -44.01 56.06 32.31
N GLY A 341 -42.91 55.30 32.37
CA GLY A 341 -42.84 53.99 31.75
C GLY A 341 -41.45 53.56 31.27
N MET A 342 -41.39 52.38 30.68
CA MET A 342 -40.17 51.83 30.09
C MET A 342 -40.00 52.28 28.64
N TYR A 343 -38.77 52.57 28.25
CA TYR A 343 -38.37 52.91 26.89
C TYR A 343 -37.18 52.06 26.47
N ILE A 344 -37.03 51.82 25.17
CA ILE A 344 -35.86 51.13 24.62
C ILE A 344 -34.99 52.17 23.89
N LEU A 345 -33.76 52.32 24.36
CA LEU A 345 -32.69 53.03 23.65
C LEU A 345 -32.06 52.07 22.63
N GLU A 346 -32.14 52.38 21.34
CA GLU A 346 -31.42 51.69 20.27
C GLU A 346 -30.31 52.61 19.74
N LEU A 347 -29.06 52.15 19.81
CA LEU A 347 -27.89 52.79 19.21
C LEU A 347 -27.44 51.96 18.01
N ARG A 348 -27.32 52.58 16.83
CA ARG A 348 -26.85 51.92 15.62
C ARG A 348 -25.59 52.63 15.12
N SER A 349 -24.47 51.91 15.13
CA SER A 349 -23.19 52.35 14.55
C SER A 349 -22.85 51.51 13.31
N ALA A 350 -21.73 51.81 12.67
CA ALA A 350 -21.18 50.94 11.61
C ALA A 350 -20.72 49.57 12.15
N THR A 351 -20.44 49.46 13.44
CA THR A 351 -19.87 48.27 14.09
C THR A 351 -20.91 47.38 14.76
N GLY A 352 -22.15 47.86 14.97
CA GLY A 352 -23.20 47.05 15.55
C GLY A 352 -24.42 47.84 16.04
N VAL A 353 -25.32 47.13 16.72
CA VAL A 353 -26.51 47.70 17.37
C VAL A 353 -26.45 47.41 18.86
N ALA A 354 -26.59 48.44 19.69
CA ALA A 354 -26.74 48.30 21.14
C ALA A 354 -28.16 48.66 21.58
N ARG A 355 -28.69 47.95 22.58
CA ARG A 355 -30.02 48.20 23.14
C ARG A 355 -29.99 48.23 24.65
N GLU A 356 -30.56 49.28 25.24
CA GLU A 356 -30.70 49.43 26.69
C GLU A 356 -32.13 49.81 27.06
N CYS A 357 -32.60 49.32 28.20
CA CYS A 357 -33.90 49.72 28.76
C CYS A 357 -33.72 51.00 29.58
N LEU A 358 -34.58 52.00 29.40
CA LEU A 358 -34.64 53.22 30.18
C LEU A 358 -35.92 53.24 31.02
N VAL A 359 -35.81 53.46 32.33
CA VAL A 359 -36.94 53.48 33.25
C VAL A 359 -37.28 54.93 33.64
N ARG A 360 -38.36 55.43 33.01
CA ARG A 360 -39.19 56.61 33.28
C ARG A 360 -39.99 56.57 34.59
N ASN A 361 -39.52 57.10 35.73
CA ASN A 361 -40.36 57.18 36.94
C ASN A 361 -41.47 58.22 36.82
#